data_AF-A0A7J6VZA4-F1
#
_entry.id   AF-A0A7J6VZA4-F1
#
_cell.length_a   1.000
_cell.length_b   1.000
_cell.length_c   1.000
_cell.angle_alpha   90.00
_cell.angle_beta   90.00
_cell.angle_gamma   90.00
#
_symmetry.space_group_name_H-M   'P 1'
#
loop_
_entity.id
_entity.type
_entity.pdbx_description
1 polymer ?
#
loop_
_entity_poly.entity_id
_entity_poly.type
_entity_poly.pdbx_seq_one_letter_code
_entity_poly.pdbx_strand_id
1 'polypeptide(L)' 'MQQLQKQHNCIPDEHYVQTLLSMSELDNELERRTLTYTLWNQSTTKLEKSAWHPVKFSYAKAGPQQMKEIQ' A
#
# COMPACT_ATOMS: atom_id res chain seq x y z
N MET A 1 10.54 -5.43 34.89
CA MET A 1 9.74 -6.15 33.87
C MET A 1 9.01 -5.13 33.02
N GLN A 2 9.68 -4.52 32.03
CA GLN A 2 8.99 -3.75 30.99
C GLN A 2 9.22 -4.54 29.71
N GLN A 3 8.21 -5.30 29.30
CA GLN A 3 8.23 -5.92 27.99
C GLN A 3 8.33 -4.80 26.95
N LEU A 4 9.35 -4.88 26.09
CA LEU A 4 9.39 -4.12 24.85
C LEU A 4 8.03 -4.30 24.17
N GLN A 5 7.20 -3.26 24.14
CA GLN A 5 6.17 -3.18 23.12
C GLN A 5 6.95 -3.17 21.80
N LYS A 6 7.11 -4.33 21.17
CA LYS A 6 7.56 -4.44 19.79
C LYS A 6 6.59 -3.58 19.00
N GLN A 7 7.02 -2.38 18.65
CA GLN A 7 6.28 -1.46 17.80
C GLN A 7 6.25 -2.12 16.42
N HIS A 8 5.30 -3.03 16.23
CA HIS A 8 5.14 -3.76 14.99
C HIS A 8 4.76 -2.72 13.93
N ASN A 9 5.66 -2.50 12.97
CA ASN A 9 5.48 -1.59 11.83
C ASN A 9 4.48 -2.17 10.81
N CYS A 10 3.48 -2.93 11.27
CA CYS A 10 2.45 -3.50 10.43
C CYS A 10 1.24 -2.57 10.44
N ILE A 11 0.72 -2.28 9.25
CA ILE A 11 -0.55 -1.58 9.07
C ILE A 11 -1.62 -2.68 8.94
N PRO A 12 -2.56 -2.81 9.91
CA PRO A 12 -3.52 -3.91 9.92
C PRO A 12 -4.33 -4.01 8.62
N ASP A 13 -4.75 -2.87 8.08
CA ASP A 13 -5.55 -2.79 6.86
C ASP A 13 -4.83 -3.34 5.62
N GLU A 14 -3.50 -3.30 5.59
CA GLU A 14 -2.70 -3.82 4.47
C GLU A 14 -2.55 -5.35 4.50
N HIS A 15 -2.78 -5.99 5.66
CA HIS A 15 -2.40 -7.39 5.86
C HIS A 15 -3.56 -8.28 6.33
N TYR A 16 -4.60 -7.73 6.95
CA TYR A 16 -5.64 -8.51 7.64
C TYR A 16 -6.38 -9.46 6.68
N VAL A 17 -6.90 -8.94 5.57
CA VAL A 17 -7.68 -9.73 4.60
C VAL A 17 -6.83 -10.82 3.95
N GLN A 18 -5.62 -10.48 3.47
CA GLN A 18 -4.71 -11.46 2.87
C GLN A 18 -4.37 -12.58 3.86
N THR A 19 -4.14 -12.23 5.13
CA THR A 19 -3.85 -13.19 6.19
C THR A 19 -5.02 -14.15 6.42
N LEU A 20 -6.24 -13.62 6.51
CA LEU A 20 -7.45 -14.44 6.68
C LEU A 20 -7.65 -15.43 5.52
N LEU A 21 -7.43 -14.99 4.28
CA LEU A 21 -7.56 -15.84 3.11
C LEU A 21 -6.52 -16.97 3.10
N SER A 22 -5.26 -16.65 3.42
CA SER A 22 -4.21 -17.68 3.55
C SER A 22 -4.49 -18.67 4.68
N MET A 23 -5.00 -18.21 5.82
CA MET A 23 -5.41 -19.10 6.92
C MET A 23 -6.60 -19.99 6.56
N SER A 24 -7.41 -19.58 5.59
CA SER A 24 -8.58 -20.33 5.12
C SER A 24 -8.28 -21.18 3.88
N GLU A 25 -7.03 -21.23 3.43
CA GLU A 25 -6.60 -21.94 2.21
C GLU A 25 -7.28 -21.43 0.92
N LEU A 26 -7.64 -20.13 0.89
CA LEU A 26 -8.32 -19.46 -0.25
C LEU A 26 -7.42 -18.46 -0.97
N ASP A 27 -6.11 -18.47 -0.74
CA ASP A 27 -5.17 -17.51 -1.32
C ASP A 27 -5.02 -17.64 -2.85
N ASN A 28 -5.43 -18.77 -3.41
CA ASN A 28 -5.49 -19.03 -4.86
C ASN A 28 -6.79 -18.56 -5.53
N GLU A 29 -7.81 -18.15 -4.77
CA GLU A 29 -9.07 -17.63 -5.32
C GLU A 29 -8.97 -16.17 -5.77
N LEU A 30 -7.96 -15.45 -5.28
CA LEU A 30 -7.72 -14.06 -5.66
C LEU A 30 -6.70 -13.96 -6.79
N GLU A 31 -7.10 -13.29 -7.87
CA GLU A 31 -6.16 -12.74 -8.83
C GLU A 31 -5.28 -11.68 -8.16
N ARG A 32 -3.96 -11.74 -8.38
CA ARG A 32 -3.01 -10.72 -7.88
C ARG A 32 -3.10 -9.43 -8.70
N ARG A 33 -4.29 -8.84 -8.78
CA ARG A 33 -4.55 -7.60 -9.50
C ARG A 33 -5.38 -6.66 -8.65
N THR A 34 -4.80 -5.51 -8.34
CA THR A 34 -5.52 -4.39 -7.75
C THR A 34 -6.28 -3.66 -8.87
N LEU A 35 -7.57 -3.35 -8.65
CA LEU A 35 -8.35 -2.53 -9.60
C LEU A 35 -7.98 -1.03 -9.54
N THR A 36 -7.08 -0.65 -8.62
CA THR A 36 -6.65 0.72 -8.37
C THR A 36 -5.22 0.91 -8.82
N TYR A 37 -4.98 1.88 -9.69
CA TYR A 37 -3.63 2.34 -10.00
C TYR A 37 -3.11 3.23 -8.87
N THR A 38 -1.94 2.89 -8.34
CA THR A 38 -1.26 3.68 -7.31
C THR A 38 0.17 3.96 -7.74
N LEU A 39 0.53 5.24 -7.83
CA LEU A 39 1.93 5.65 -7.97
C LEU A 39 2.53 5.86 -6.58
N TRP A 40 3.68 5.25 -6.33
CA TRP A 40 4.38 5.30 -5.06
C TRP A 40 5.55 6.27 -5.09
N ASN A 41 5.72 7.03 -4.01
CA ASN A 41 6.92 7.85 -3.80
C ASN A 41 7.49 7.56 -2.41
N GLN A 42 8.81 7.47 -2.32
CA GLN A 42 9.51 7.32 -1.06
C GLN A 42 9.83 8.70 -0.51
N SER A 43 9.07 9.14 0.50
CA SER A 43 9.30 10.43 1.13
C SER A 43 10.11 10.27 2.42
N THR A 44 11.07 11.16 2.63
CA THR A 44 11.76 11.32 3.91
C THR A 44 11.29 12.61 4.56
N THR A 45 10.41 12.53 5.55
CA THR A 45 10.19 13.66 6.47
C THR A 45 11.22 13.56 7.58
N LYS A 46 11.70 14.69 8.13
CA LYS A 46 12.78 14.72 9.14
C LYS A 46 12.51 13.89 10.41
N LEU A 47 11.26 13.45 10.63
CA LEU A 47 10.84 12.63 11.77
C LEU A 47 10.59 11.15 11.43
N GLU A 48 10.41 10.77 10.17
CA GLU A 48 9.99 9.41 9.79
C GLU A 48 11.11 8.67 9.05
N LYS A 49 11.28 7.39 9.40
CA LYS A 49 12.10 6.46 8.61
C LYS A 49 11.53 6.41 7.19
N SER A 50 12.39 6.31 6.16
CA SER A 50 11.97 6.31 4.76
C SER A 50 10.80 5.35 4.51
N ALA A 51 9.62 5.91 4.24
CA ALA A 51 8.39 5.16 4.03
C ALA A 51 7.81 5.45 2.64
N TRP A 52 7.14 4.44 2.10
CA TRP A 52 6.45 4.54 0.82
C TRP A 52 5.05 5.11 1.03
N HIS A 53 4.73 6.16 0.28
CA HIS A 53 3.41 6.79 0.33
C HIS A 53 2.81 6.89 -1.08
N PRO A 54 1.48 6.73 -1.20
CA PRO A 54 0.80 6.97 -2.46
C PRO A 54 0.87 8.45 -2.84
N VAL A 55 1.15 8.73 -4.11
CA VAL A 55 1.19 10.08 -4.65
C VAL A 55 -0.23 10.62 -4.82
N LYS A 56 -0.44 11.87 -4.40
CA LYS A 56 -1.69 12.59 -4.67
C LYS A 56 -1.68 13.14 -6.10
N PHE A 57 -2.61 12.66 -6.92
CA PHE A 57 -2.84 13.24 -8.25
C PHE A 57 -3.55 14.59 -8.12
N SER A 58 -3.10 15.56 -8.92
CA SER A 58 -3.80 16.82 -9.09
C SER A 58 -4.56 16.81 -10.41
N TYR A 59 -5.57 17.67 -10.54
CA TYR A 59 -6.34 17.81 -11.78
C TYR A 59 -5.44 18.05 -13.00
N ALA A 60 -4.40 18.87 -12.86
CA ALA A 60 -3.43 19.13 -13.92
C ALA A 60 -2.62 17.90 -14.36
N LYS A 61 -2.52 16.87 -13.50
CA LYS A 61 -1.84 15.59 -13.79
C LYS A 61 -2.81 14.48 -14.19
N ALA A 62 -4.10 14.78 -14.36
CA ALA A 62 -5.14 13.84 -14.78
C ALA A 62 -5.53 14.02 -16.26
N GLY A 63 -4.59 14.46 -17.09
CA GLY A 63 -4.81 14.66 -18.52
C GLY A 63 -4.83 13.34 -19.31
N PRO A 64 -5.33 13.36 -20.56
CA PRO A 64 -5.42 12.15 -21.39
C PRO A 64 -4.08 11.44 -21.64
N GLN A 65 -2.96 12.17 -21.65
CA GLN A 65 -1.63 11.57 -21.82
C GLN A 65 -1.21 10.78 -20.59
N GLN A 66 -1.37 11.36 -19.40
CA GLN A 66 -1.07 10.67 -18.13
C GLN A 66 -1.99 9.47 -17.90
N MET A 67 -3.26 9.56 -18.32
CA MET A 67 -4.19 8.44 -18.24
C MET A 67 -3.80 7.26 -19.14
N LYS A 68 -3.12 7.50 -20.28
CA LYS A 68 -2.62 6.42 -21.15
C LYS A 68 -1.46 5.63 -20.52
N GLU A 69 -0.69 6.26 -19.62
CA GLU A 69 0.40 5.59 -18.90
C GLU A 69 -0.11 4.66 -17.78
N ILE A 70 -1.41 4.75 -17.45
CA ILE A 70 -2.08 3.95 -16.40
C ILE A 70 -2.69 2.66 -16.98
N GLN A 71 -2.89 2.58 -18.31
CA GLN A 71 -3.53 1.45 -19.01
C GLN A 71 -2.51 0.43 -19.54
#